data_AF-A0A5K1H1J4-F1
#
_entry.id   AF-A0A5K1H1J4-F1
#
_cell.length_a   1.000
_cell.length_b   1.000
_cell.length_c   1.000
_cell.angle_alpha   90.00
_cell.angle_beta   90.00
_cell.angle_gamma   90.00
#
_symmetry.space_group_name_H-M   'P 1'
#
loop_
_entity.id
_entity.type
_entity.pdbx_description
1 polymer ?
#
loop_
_entity_poly.entity_id
_entity_poly.type
_entity_poly.pdbx_seq_one_letter_code
_entity_poly.pdbx_strand_id
1 'polypeptide(L)' 'MEATPSRPQLASTIMHNAYYCGMGLGAARGGSSTSRLAIYKVCSKEGCFRADLLKGIDDAVGDGVDIVFL' A
#
# COMPACT_ATOMS: atom_id res chain seq x y z
N MET A 1 15.63 5.77 -5.52
CA MET A 1 15.14 6.00 -4.15
C MET A 1 14.35 7.30 -4.14
N GLU A 2 13.03 7.23 -4.25
CA GLU A 2 12.17 8.28 -3.71
C GLU A 2 10.81 7.62 -3.47
N ALA A 3 10.67 7.04 -2.29
CA ALA A 3 9.38 6.63 -1.78
C ALA A 3 8.97 7.77 -0.86
N THR A 4 8.06 8.63 -1.33
CA THR A 4 7.18 9.32 -0.39
C THR A 4 6.54 8.22 0.46
N PRO A 5 6.52 8.32 1.81
CA PRO A 5 5.87 7.31 2.63
C PRO A 5 4.35 7.46 2.47
N SER A 6 3.80 6.97 1.36
CA SER A 6 2.37 6.77 1.20
C SER A 6 1.96 5.69 2.19
N ARG A 7 1.57 6.14 3.39
CA ARG A 7 1.08 5.25 4.44
C ARG A 7 -0.06 4.43 3.83
N PRO A 8 0.05 3.10 3.86
CA PRO A 8 -0.93 2.25 3.23
C PRO A 8 -2.28 2.44 3.89
N GLN A 9 -3.27 2.92 3.13
CA GLN A 9 -4.58 3.24 3.73
C GLN A 9 -5.32 1.99 4.18
N LEU A 10 -5.00 0.79 3.70
CA LEU A 10 -5.76 -0.40 4.09
C LEU A 10 -5.48 -0.87 5.53
N ALA A 11 -4.26 -0.65 6.02
CA ALA A 11 -3.77 -1.12 7.31
C ALA A 11 -3.33 0.04 8.22
N SER A 12 -3.94 1.22 8.07
CA SER A 12 -3.52 2.41 8.84
C SER A 12 -4.22 2.50 10.20
N THR A 13 -3.41 2.64 11.25
CA THR A 13 -3.83 3.15 12.56
C THR A 13 -4.41 4.56 12.41
N ILE A 14 -5.31 4.94 13.31
CA ILE A 14 -5.97 6.25 13.31
C ILE A 14 -4.92 7.37 13.31
N MET A 15 -4.86 8.12 12.20
CA MET A 15 -4.06 9.32 12.02
C MET A 15 -4.93 10.54 12.32
N HIS A 16 -4.73 11.11 13.49
CA HIS A 16 -5.36 12.38 13.86
C HIS A 16 -4.77 13.54 13.05
N ASN A 17 -5.59 14.56 12.79
CA ASN A 17 -5.18 15.77 12.07
C ASN A 17 -4.63 15.49 10.65
N ALA A 18 -5.22 14.50 9.97
CA ALA A 18 -4.98 14.27 8.56
C ALA A 18 -5.74 15.34 7.76
N TYR A 19 -5.04 16.02 6.86
CA TYR A 19 -5.61 17.00 5.94
C TYR A 19 -4.77 17.02 4.67
N TYR A 20 -5.39 17.33 3.54
CA TYR A 20 -4.69 17.46 2.25
C TYR A 20 -4.99 18.82 1.64
N CYS A 21 -3.95 19.60 1.31
CA CYS A 21 -4.09 20.96 0.77
C CYS A 21 -5.06 21.86 1.59
N GLY A 22 -5.05 21.71 2.91
CA GLY A 22 -5.93 22.47 3.82
C GLY A 22 -7.39 22.00 3.87
N MET A 23 -7.75 20.90 3.20
CA MET A 23 -9.10 20.35 3.18
C MET A 23 -9.19 19.01 3.91
N GLY A 24 -10.37 18.73 4.45
CA GLY A 24 -10.69 17.43 5.05
C GLY A 24 -9.96 17.15 6.37
N LEU A 25 -9.76 18.19 7.20
CA LEU A 25 -9.16 18.04 8.53
C LEU A 25 -9.98 17.04 9.36
N GLY A 26 -9.37 15.91 9.69
CA GLY A 26 -10.05 14.87 10.46
C GLY A 26 -9.13 13.71 10.82
N ALA A 27 -9.74 12.64 11.34
CA ALA A 27 -9.05 11.40 11.62
C ALA A 27 -9.10 10.49 10.38
N ALA A 28 -7.97 10.27 9.73
CA ALA A 28 -7.86 9.27 8.67
C ALA A 28 -7.62 7.90 9.32
N ARG A 29 -8.43 6.90 8.95
CA ARG A 29 -8.26 5.52 9.39
C ARG A 29 -8.37 4.59 8.20
N GLY A 30 -7.66 3.48 8.27
CA GLY A 30 -7.73 2.46 7.26
C GLY A 30 -8.92 1.53 7.39
N GLY A 31 -9.14 0.71 6.37
CA GLY A 31 -10.23 -0.27 6.36
C GLY A 31 -10.15 -1.23 7.55
N SER A 32 -8.96 -1.68 7.92
CA SER A 32 -8.76 -2.50 9.11
C SER A 32 -7.38 -2.25 9.73
N SER A 33 -7.36 -1.62 10.91
CA SER A 33 -6.16 -1.23 11.64
C SER A 33 -5.37 -2.41 12.23
N THR A 34 -5.92 -3.62 12.20
CA THR A 34 -5.27 -4.85 12.68
C THR A 34 -4.73 -5.71 11.55
N SER A 35 -4.98 -5.35 10.29
CA SER A 35 -4.46 -6.08 9.13
C SER A 35 -2.95 -5.91 9.02
N ARG A 36 -2.25 -6.95 8.59
CA ARG A 36 -0.85 -6.86 8.20
C ARG A 36 -0.78 -6.51 6.73
N LEU A 37 0.22 -5.73 6.34
CA LEU A 37 0.43 -5.35 4.95
C LEU A 37 1.83 -5.79 4.50
N ALA A 38 1.86 -6.50 3.38
CA ALA A 38 3.06 -6.74 2.59
C ALA A 38 3.04 -5.84 1.34
N ILE A 39 4.16 -5.20 1.03
CA ILE A 39 4.28 -4.30 -0.13
C ILE A 39 5.26 -4.91 -1.13
N TYR A 40 4.76 -5.22 -2.33
CA TYR A 40 5.55 -5.75 -3.44
C TYR A 40 5.76 -4.67 -4.49
N LYS A 41 7.00 -4.19 -4.63
CA LYS A 41 7.32 -3.18 -5.63
C LYS A 41 7.57 -3.85 -6.98
N VAL A 42 6.53 -3.86 -7.83
CA VAL A 42 6.57 -4.43 -9.18
C VAL A 42 6.76 -3.39 -10.29
N CYS A 43 6.44 -2.13 -10.01
CA CYS A 43 6.58 -1.03 -10.97
C CYS A 43 7.84 -0.20 -10.71
N SER A 44 8.50 0.18 -11.80
CA SER A 44 9.63 1.11 -11.82
C SER A 44 9.21 2.46 -12.42
N LYS A 45 10.14 3.43 -12.43
CA LYS A 45 9.96 4.70 -13.16
C LYS A 45 9.77 4.49 -14.66
N GLU A 46 10.30 3.39 -15.19
CA GLU A 46 10.24 3.03 -16.61
C GLU A 46 8.92 2.36 -17.00
N GLY A 47 8.09 2.00 -16.01
CA GLY A 47 6.80 1.34 -16.20
C GLY A 47 6.67 0.07 -15.36
N CYS A 48 5.59 -0.66 -15.61
CA CYS A 48 5.29 -1.93 -14.99
C CYS A 48 5.37 -3.01 -16.07
N PHE A 49 6.37 -3.89 -15.99
CA PHE A 49 6.41 -5.04 -16.87
C PHE A 49 5.47 -6.12 -16.34
N ARG A 50 4.72 -6.76 -17.25
CA ARG A 50 3.80 -7.85 -16.88
C ARG A 50 4.54 -9.00 -16.19
N ALA A 51 5.80 -9.22 -16.53
CA ALA A 51 6.65 -10.22 -15.89
C ALA A 51 6.92 -9.88 -14.41
N ASP A 52 7.27 -8.63 -14.09
CA ASP A 52 7.51 -8.19 -12.72
C ASP A 52 6.22 -8.21 -11.88
N LEU A 53 5.09 -7.88 -12.51
CA LEU A 53 3.77 -8.00 -11.89
C LEU A 53 3.47 -9.45 -11.50
N LEU A 54 3.66 -10.39 -12.44
CA LEU A 54 3.40 -11.80 -12.21
C LEU A 54 4.35 -12.37 -11.15
N LYS A 55 5.61 -11.93 -11.15
CA LYS A 55 6.58 -12.29 -10.13
C LYS A 55 6.16 -11.78 -8.74
N GLY A 56 5.71 -10.54 -8.63
CA GLY A 56 5.23 -10.00 -7.34
C GLY A 56 4.01 -10.75 -6.80
N ILE A 57 3.13 -11.22 -7.68
CA ILE A 57 1.98 -12.06 -7.29
C ILE A 57 2.46 -13.43 -6.80
N ASP A 58 3.40 -14.07 -7.50
CA ASP A 58 3.97 -15.37 -7.11
C ASP A 58 4.65 -15.29 -5.74
N ASP A 59 5.45 -14.24 -5.52
CA ASP A 59 6.09 -13.96 -4.24
C ASP A 59 5.02 -13.73 -3.13
N ALA A 60 3.92 -13.02 -3.43
CA ALA A 60 2.82 -12.80 -2.48
C ALA A 60 2.04 -14.07 -2.11
N VAL A 61 1.84 -14.98 -3.07
CA VAL A 61 1.21 -16.28 -2.82
C VAL A 61 2.13 -17.15 -1.96
N GLY A 62 3.45 -17.14 -2.21
CA GLY A 62 4.45 -17.84 -1.40
C GLY A 62 4.50 -17.35 0.05
N ASP A 63 4.29 -16.06 0.27
CA ASP A 63 4.24 -15.43 1.60
C ASP A 63 2.90 -15.67 2.33
N GLY A 64 1.90 -16.27 1.67
CA GLY A 64 0.61 -16.59 2.26
C GLY A 64 -0.31 -15.38 2.48
N VAL A 65 -0.24 -14.37 1.60
CA VAL A 65 -1.09 -13.18 1.66
C VAL A 65 -2.56 -13.55 1.38
N ASP A 66 -3.48 -13.14 2.26
CA ASP A 66 -4.91 -13.44 2.12
C ASP A 66 -5.60 -12.70 0.95
N ILE A 67 -5.21 -11.45 0.70
CA ILE A 67 -5.80 -10.59 -0.34
C ILE A 67 -4.69 -9.77 -1.01
N VAL A 68 -4.61 -9.85 -2.34
CA VAL A 68 -3.64 -9.10 -3.16
C VAL A 68 -4.33 -7.93 -3.84
N PHE A 69 -3.71 -6.74 -3.76
CA PHE A 69 -4.09 -5.53 -4.48
C PHE A 69 -2.92 -5.11 -5.39
N LEU A 70 -3.22 -4.78 -6.65
CA LEU A 70 -2.25 -4.44 -7.69
C LEU A 70 -2.30 -2.96 -8.05
#